data_AF-A0A226DCA8-F1
#
_entry.id   AF-A0A226DCA8-F1
#
_cell.length_a   1.000
_cell.length_b   1.000
_cell.length_c   1.000
_cell.angle_alpha   90.00
_cell.angle_beta   90.00
_cell.angle_gamma   90.00
#
_symmetry.space_group_name_H-M   'P 1'
#
loop_
_entity.id
_entity.type
_entity.pdbx_description
1 polymer ?
#
loop_
_entity_poly.entity_id
_entity_poly.type
_entity_poly.pdbx_seq_one_letter_code
_entity_poly.pdbx_strand_id
1 'polypeptide(L)'
;MELAKYQILFALVVLATCEKFPSQHHESCIQIFILEKPHEDEVSKSPLEYKEDGESVIWSRIPFGNETDNEIVRYKPSHALSVIPPNRIFQGSSGKLEITDNCEGESWLISAYPRKDDCVETSPSQYDSLPTYTVCFDPTLKQTLYSVGKVYGNGGLPRVGARHFEEARSLFDFKWKDMYKNQRRKLKDSVGATNYARFFPEEQQYAYSCGHLFARGDVNTRVGQAATMFHLNVAPQQGILNAGNWKIIENDVRDFLGPNTGLLKVWTGTFGLLQLPHDDGRLVDMYLGQGVPGTIPVPKFFWKLVYDIPSTKGVVIIQFNNPHATPAEIAVERIQCTDMCDRVPWLTITQPQRDNILHGYTYCCNVDEFKQIVGYPSELPAIITNY
;
A
#
# COMPACT_ATOMS: atom_id res chain seq x y z
N MET A 1 18.68 48.71 -48.69
CA MET A 1 19.02 47.30 -48.97
C MET A 1 19.27 46.61 -47.64
N GLU A 2 18.24 46.23 -46.85
CA GLU A 2 16.87 45.80 -47.24
C GLU A 2 16.85 44.63 -48.24
N LEU A 3 15.85 43.74 -48.23
CA LEU A 3 14.87 43.29 -47.21
C LEU A 3 14.12 42.10 -47.87
N ALA A 4 13.42 41.29 -47.07
CA ALA A 4 12.26 40.49 -47.47
C ALA A 4 12.31 39.62 -48.76
N LYS A 5 12.21 38.29 -48.55
CA LYS A 5 11.03 37.45 -48.90
C LYS A 5 11.33 36.01 -48.44
N TYR A 6 10.66 35.45 -47.43
CA TYR A 6 9.25 34.99 -47.42
C TYR A 6 8.87 34.19 -48.67
N GLN A 7 8.67 32.86 -48.55
CA GLN A 7 7.32 32.30 -48.35
C GLN A 7 7.30 30.77 -48.10
N ILE A 8 6.46 30.38 -47.12
CA ILE A 8 5.54 29.22 -47.11
C ILE A 8 6.15 27.81 -47.30
N LEU A 9 6.14 27.01 -46.21
CA LEU A 9 5.08 26.00 -46.01
C LEU A 9 5.00 25.51 -44.56
N PHE A 10 4.01 25.99 -43.78
CA PHE A 10 3.24 25.20 -42.79
C PHE A 10 2.13 26.06 -42.15
N ALA A 11 0.93 25.90 -42.68
CA ALA A 11 -0.36 26.36 -42.15
C ALA A 11 -1.39 25.30 -42.63
N LEU A 12 -2.50 24.98 -41.96
CA LEU A 12 -3.18 25.49 -40.77
C LEU A 12 -3.36 24.30 -39.76
N VAL A 13 -3.97 24.37 -38.57
CA VAL A 13 -4.89 25.35 -37.95
C VAL A 13 -4.57 25.54 -36.46
N VAL A 14 -4.46 26.79 -36.02
CA VAL A 14 -4.83 27.24 -34.68
C VAL A 14 -5.76 28.43 -34.86
N LEU A 15 -7.04 28.31 -34.50
CA LEU A 15 -7.95 29.45 -34.36
C LEU A 15 -9.24 29.07 -33.60
N ALA A 16 -9.12 28.99 -32.28
CA ALA A 16 -10.21 29.24 -31.33
C ALA A 16 -9.58 29.97 -30.15
N THR A 17 -10.06 31.19 -29.85
CA THR A 17 -9.29 32.18 -29.08
C THR A 17 -9.59 32.18 -27.59
N CYS A 18 -8.67 32.81 -26.85
CA CYS A 18 -8.73 33.12 -25.43
C CYS A 18 -10.10 33.63 -24.95
N GLU A 19 -10.43 33.33 -23.69
CA GLU A 19 -10.74 34.39 -22.71
C GLU A 19 -10.47 33.92 -21.26
N LYS A 20 -10.20 34.87 -20.37
CA LYS A 20 -10.12 34.73 -18.89
C LYS A 20 -9.03 33.82 -18.28
N PHE A 21 -7.74 34.17 -18.47
CA PHE A 21 -6.72 34.00 -17.41
C PHE A 21 -5.65 35.11 -17.48
N PRO A 22 -5.61 36.06 -16.52
CA PRO A 22 -4.59 37.11 -16.48
C PRO A 22 -3.44 36.79 -15.51
N SER A 23 -2.26 36.47 -16.06
CA SER A 23 -0.92 36.60 -15.42
C SER A 23 -0.63 35.69 -14.20
N GLN A 24 0.61 35.42 -13.77
CA GLN A 24 1.95 35.96 -14.09
C GLN A 24 3.02 34.85 -14.27
N HIS A 25 4.09 35.17 -15.03
CA HIS A 25 5.54 34.85 -14.87
C HIS A 25 6.03 33.57 -14.14
N HIS A 26 7.14 32.91 -14.49
CA HIS A 26 8.10 32.93 -15.63
C HIS A 26 8.94 31.64 -15.54
N GLU A 27 9.44 31.10 -16.67
CA GLU A 27 10.70 30.32 -16.83
C GLU A 27 10.98 29.07 -15.96
N SER A 28 11.69 28.03 -16.41
CA SER A 28 12.33 27.75 -17.72
C SER A 28 12.30 26.23 -17.99
N CYS A 29 12.61 25.80 -19.22
CA CYS A 29 12.56 24.40 -19.66
C CYS A 29 13.85 23.99 -20.39
N ILE A 30 13.96 22.70 -20.74
CA ILE A 30 14.96 22.07 -21.64
C ILE A 30 16.34 21.80 -21.01
N GLN A 31 16.68 20.51 -20.85
CA GLN A 31 17.69 19.86 -21.70
C GLN A 31 17.57 18.32 -21.67
N ILE A 32 18.08 17.67 -22.72
CA ILE A 32 18.01 16.22 -22.99
C ILE A 32 19.43 15.74 -23.30
N PHE A 33 19.80 14.56 -22.83
CA PHE A 33 20.89 13.75 -23.40
C PHE A 33 20.52 12.25 -23.43
N ILE A 34 21.21 11.50 -24.28
CA ILE A 34 20.96 10.10 -24.69
C ILE A 34 22.28 9.29 -24.51
N LEU A 35 22.28 7.97 -24.80
CA LEU A 35 23.39 6.99 -24.83
C LEU A 35 23.58 6.22 -23.49
N GLU A 36 23.86 4.91 -23.41
CA GLU A 36 23.76 3.78 -24.37
C GLU A 36 23.76 2.40 -23.62
N LYS A 37 23.70 1.25 -24.33
CA LYS A 37 23.77 -0.17 -23.84
C LYS A 37 24.94 -0.91 -24.55
N PRO A 38 25.26 -2.24 -24.36
CA PRO A 38 24.63 -3.37 -23.62
C PRO A 38 25.63 -4.03 -22.60
N HIS A 39 25.62 -5.32 -22.17
CA HIS A 39 24.72 -6.50 -22.31
C HIS A 39 24.36 -7.12 -20.93
N GLU A 40 24.66 -8.34 -20.43
CA GLU A 40 25.29 -9.61 -20.92
C GLU A 40 24.83 -10.80 -20.01
N ASP A 41 24.94 -12.08 -20.45
CA ASP A 41 23.98 -13.16 -20.07
C ASP A 41 24.58 -14.60 -19.83
N GLU A 42 23.70 -15.62 -19.64
CA GLU A 42 23.89 -17.12 -19.60
C GLU A 42 24.41 -17.83 -18.30
N VAL A 43 24.08 -19.10 -17.92
CA VAL A 43 23.00 -20.10 -18.24
C VAL A 43 22.91 -21.28 -17.20
N SER A 44 21.71 -21.60 -16.68
CA SER A 44 21.24 -22.93 -16.13
C SER A 44 22.01 -23.63 -14.96
N LYS A 45 21.63 -24.77 -14.33
CA LYS A 45 20.51 -25.75 -14.47
C LYS A 45 20.30 -26.55 -13.14
N SER A 46 19.14 -27.20 -12.95
CA SER A 46 18.88 -28.22 -11.90
C SER A 46 19.19 -29.65 -12.38
N PRO A 47 19.09 -30.70 -11.51
CA PRO A 47 17.94 -31.62 -11.62
C PRO A 47 17.50 -32.45 -10.36
N LEU A 48 16.18 -32.71 -10.21
CA LEU A 48 15.51 -33.96 -9.71
C LEU A 48 15.78 -34.38 -8.22
N GLU A 49 15.07 -35.27 -7.48
CA GLU A 49 13.81 -36.08 -7.53
C GLU A 49 13.54 -36.66 -6.09
N TYR A 50 12.43 -37.29 -5.62
CA TYR A 50 11.02 -37.52 -6.03
C TYR A 50 10.22 -38.13 -4.82
N LYS A 51 8.86 -38.08 -4.82
CA LYS A 51 7.89 -39.02 -4.15
C LYS A 51 7.89 -39.20 -2.60
N GLU A 52 6.86 -39.68 -1.90
CA GLU A 52 5.36 -39.72 -2.07
C GLU A 52 4.69 -40.09 -0.70
N ASP A 53 3.35 -40.15 -0.67
CA ASP A 53 2.48 -40.87 0.30
C ASP A 53 2.35 -40.45 1.79
N GLY A 54 1.10 -40.57 2.30
CA GLY A 54 0.81 -41.08 3.65
C GLY A 54 0.16 -40.12 4.66
N GLU A 55 -1.16 -40.22 4.87
CA GLU A 55 -1.88 -39.48 5.93
C GLU A 55 -1.73 -40.10 7.34
N SER A 56 -2.07 -39.30 8.36
CA SER A 56 -2.55 -39.72 9.69
C SER A 56 -1.57 -40.40 10.66
N VAL A 57 -0.92 -39.56 11.50
CA VAL A 57 -1.03 -39.72 12.97
C VAL A 57 -1.34 -38.36 13.60
N ILE A 58 -2.37 -38.31 14.44
CA ILE A 58 -2.83 -37.10 15.13
C ILE A 58 -1.98 -36.83 16.38
N TRP A 59 -1.48 -35.60 16.50
CA TRP A 59 -0.80 -34.98 17.67
C TRP A 59 0.29 -35.79 18.41
N SER A 60 1.57 -35.55 18.11
CA SER A 60 2.55 -35.19 19.15
C SER A 60 3.88 -34.63 18.59
N ARG A 61 4.52 -33.74 19.37
CA ARG A 61 5.89 -33.19 19.19
C ARG A 61 6.17 -32.31 17.96
N ILE A 62 6.04 -30.99 18.13
CA ILE A 62 7.20 -30.05 18.12
C ILE A 62 6.93 -28.99 19.21
N PRO A 63 7.87 -28.67 20.11
CA PRO A 63 7.72 -27.54 21.03
C PRO A 63 8.01 -26.21 20.29
N PHE A 64 7.05 -25.30 20.27
CA PHE A 64 7.24 -23.92 19.79
C PHE A 64 7.28 -22.96 20.98
N GLY A 65 8.22 -22.01 20.94
CA GLY A 65 8.42 -21.06 22.03
C GLY A 65 7.42 -19.90 21.99
N ASN A 66 6.94 -19.53 23.18
CA ASN A 66 6.17 -18.34 23.57
C ASN A 66 5.01 -17.89 22.66
N GLU A 67 3.82 -18.01 23.23
CA GLU A 67 2.57 -17.42 22.73
C GLU A 67 2.60 -15.88 22.84
N THR A 68 2.44 -15.16 21.73
CA THR A 68 1.81 -13.82 21.66
C THR A 68 1.32 -13.46 20.24
N ASP A 69 2.17 -13.63 19.21
CA ASP A 69 1.93 -13.04 17.87
C ASP A 69 0.68 -13.53 17.10
N ASN A 70 0.05 -14.64 17.52
CA ASN A 70 -1.04 -15.28 16.79
C ASN A 70 -2.46 -14.90 17.25
N GLU A 71 -2.65 -14.25 18.41
CA GLU A 71 -4.01 -13.97 18.91
C GLU A 71 -4.69 -12.81 18.17
N ILE A 72 -3.93 -11.80 17.73
CA ILE A 72 -4.44 -10.58 17.08
C ILE A 72 -5.13 -10.88 15.72
N VAL A 73 -4.78 -11.99 15.05
CA VAL A 73 -5.28 -12.31 13.69
C VAL A 73 -6.24 -13.51 13.66
N ARG A 74 -6.39 -14.28 14.75
CA ARG A 74 -7.22 -15.51 14.74
C ARG A 74 -8.71 -15.29 15.04
N TYR A 75 -9.27 -14.16 14.61
CA TYR A 75 -10.71 -13.94 14.67
C TYR A 75 -11.44 -14.75 13.57
N LYS A 76 -11.96 -15.92 13.91
CA LYS A 76 -12.83 -16.69 13.00
C LYS A 76 -14.13 -15.91 12.76
N PRO A 77 -14.55 -15.68 11.50
CA PRO A 77 -15.69 -14.80 11.21
C PRO A 77 -17.03 -15.50 11.47
N SER A 78 -17.48 -15.53 12.72
CA SER A 78 -18.91 -15.41 12.98
C SER A 78 -19.37 -14.07 12.43
N HIS A 79 -20.27 -14.06 11.45
CA HIS A 79 -20.88 -12.84 10.88
C HIS A 79 -21.89 -12.23 11.86
N ALA A 80 -21.43 -11.92 13.08
CA ALA A 80 -22.14 -11.04 13.97
C ALA A 80 -22.04 -9.63 13.39
N LEU A 81 -23.12 -9.15 12.76
CA LEU A 81 -23.24 -7.75 12.36
C LEU A 81 -23.11 -6.90 13.62
N SER A 82 -21.97 -6.25 13.78
CA SER A 82 -21.76 -5.26 14.83
C SER A 82 -22.75 -4.11 14.63
N VAL A 83 -23.12 -3.43 15.71
CA VAL A 83 -24.05 -2.30 15.60
C VAL A 83 -23.33 -1.15 14.88
N ILE A 84 -23.55 -1.02 13.56
CA ILE A 84 -23.03 0.06 12.73
C ILE A 84 -23.26 1.38 13.44
N PRO A 85 -22.22 2.19 13.69
CA PRO A 85 -22.34 3.35 14.57
C PRO A 85 -23.37 4.35 14.01
N PRO A 86 -24.18 5.00 14.87
CA PRO A 86 -25.21 5.94 14.43
C PRO A 86 -24.58 7.14 13.68
N ASN A 87 -23.37 7.52 14.06
CA ASN A 87 -22.54 8.42 13.26
C ASN A 87 -21.65 7.61 12.30
N ARG A 88 -22.16 7.33 11.11
CA ARG A 88 -21.47 6.55 10.07
C ARG A 88 -20.88 7.34 8.92
N ILE A 89 -21.02 8.68 8.91
CA ILE A 89 -20.57 9.54 7.80
C ILE A 89 -19.52 10.57 8.28
N PHE A 90 -18.43 10.69 7.53
CA PHE A 90 -17.55 11.86 7.57
C PHE A 90 -17.57 12.57 6.21
N GLN A 91 -17.46 13.89 6.23
CA GLN A 91 -17.34 14.74 5.04
C GLN A 91 -16.24 15.77 5.29
N GLY A 92 -15.33 15.91 4.32
CA GLY A 92 -14.17 16.79 4.47
C GLY A 92 -13.48 17.13 3.16
N SER A 93 -12.25 17.64 3.25
CA SER A 93 -11.51 18.19 2.10
C SER A 93 -11.14 17.14 1.05
N SER A 94 -10.90 15.91 1.50
CA SER A 94 -10.48 14.75 0.70
C SER A 94 -11.66 14.03 0.04
N GLY A 95 -12.86 14.07 0.63
CA GLY A 95 -14.02 13.30 0.18
C GLY A 95 -15.06 13.06 1.26
N LYS A 96 -15.96 12.09 1.01
CA LYS A 96 -16.90 11.52 1.98
C LYS A 96 -16.43 10.12 2.35
N LEU A 97 -16.54 9.77 3.64
CA LEU A 97 -16.43 8.40 4.13
C LEU A 97 -17.78 7.94 4.64
N GLU A 98 -18.14 6.70 4.38
CA GLU A 98 -19.37 6.09 4.87
C GLU A 98 -19.09 4.66 5.35
N ILE A 99 -19.39 4.37 6.62
CA ILE A 99 -19.36 3.01 7.16
C ILE A 99 -20.64 2.33 6.69
N THR A 100 -20.52 1.34 5.81
CA THR A 100 -21.67 0.71 5.14
C THR A 100 -22.06 -0.64 5.73
N ASP A 101 -21.10 -1.40 6.24
CA ASP A 101 -21.30 -2.77 6.73
C ASP A 101 -20.13 -3.20 7.64
N ASN A 102 -20.07 -4.47 8.05
CA ASN A 102 -18.85 -5.13 8.51
C ASN A 102 -18.07 -5.77 7.35
N CYS A 103 -16.80 -6.10 7.57
CA CYS A 103 -15.92 -6.75 6.58
C CYS A 103 -15.25 -8.01 7.12
N GLU A 104 -14.67 -7.98 8.31
CA GLU A 104 -13.99 -9.11 8.96
C GLU A 104 -14.33 -9.09 10.46
N GLY A 105 -15.25 -9.97 10.89
CA GLY A 105 -15.81 -9.94 12.24
C GLY A 105 -16.45 -8.58 12.54
N GLU A 106 -16.03 -7.95 13.63
CA GLU A 106 -16.51 -6.61 14.04
C GLU A 106 -15.81 -5.44 13.30
N SER A 107 -14.84 -5.71 12.42
CA SER A 107 -14.18 -4.69 11.61
C SER A 107 -15.16 -4.03 10.63
N TRP A 108 -15.05 -2.72 10.45
CA TRP A 108 -15.96 -1.89 9.66
C TRP A 108 -15.56 -1.83 8.18
N LEU A 109 -16.53 -2.06 7.29
CA LEU A 109 -16.42 -1.76 5.87
C LEU A 109 -16.72 -0.28 5.64
N ILE A 110 -15.71 0.47 5.21
CA ILE A 110 -15.78 1.93 5.00
C ILE A 110 -15.55 2.24 3.53
N SER A 111 -16.52 2.90 2.90
CA SER A 111 -16.46 3.32 1.49
C SER A 111 -15.98 4.78 1.39
N ALA A 112 -14.92 5.01 0.60
CA ALA A 112 -14.33 6.33 0.40
C ALA A 112 -14.72 6.93 -0.96
N TYR A 113 -15.58 7.95 -0.94
CA TYR A 113 -16.13 8.61 -2.11
C TYR A 113 -15.40 9.94 -2.38
N PRO A 114 -14.97 10.21 -3.62
CA PRO A 114 -14.36 11.49 -3.96
C PRO A 114 -15.42 12.59 -3.97
N ARG A 115 -14.98 13.83 -3.77
CA ARG A 115 -15.78 15.01 -4.17
C ARG A 115 -15.92 15.00 -5.69
N LYS A 116 -17.00 15.55 -6.25
CA LYS A 116 -17.08 15.67 -7.71
C LYS A 116 -16.06 16.69 -8.25
N ASP A 117 -15.59 16.49 -9.49
CA ASP A 117 -14.72 17.43 -10.21
C ASP A 117 -15.56 18.48 -10.99
N ASP A 118 -16.75 18.81 -10.47
CA ASP A 118 -17.77 19.64 -11.13
C ASP A 118 -17.42 21.14 -11.03
N CYS A 119 -17.16 21.79 -12.17
CA CYS A 119 -17.10 23.26 -12.27
C CYS A 119 -18.49 23.93 -12.32
N VAL A 120 -19.57 23.20 -12.02
CA VAL A 120 -20.96 23.64 -12.16
C VAL A 120 -21.77 23.18 -10.94
N GLU A 121 -22.40 24.13 -10.23
CA GLU A 121 -23.06 23.90 -8.92
C GLU A 121 -24.38 23.10 -8.99
N THR A 122 -24.72 22.52 -10.15
CA THR A 122 -26.03 21.89 -10.41
C THR A 122 -26.16 20.44 -9.93
N SER A 123 -25.11 19.84 -9.36
CA SER A 123 -25.12 18.47 -8.82
C SER A 123 -25.83 18.40 -7.45
N PRO A 124 -26.92 17.62 -7.27
CA PRO A 124 -27.57 17.47 -5.95
C PRO A 124 -26.71 16.74 -4.90
N SER A 125 -25.66 16.04 -5.33
CA SER A 125 -24.64 15.43 -4.47
C SER A 125 -23.27 16.04 -4.76
N GLN A 126 -22.60 16.51 -3.71
CA GLN A 126 -21.22 17.03 -3.78
C GLN A 126 -20.15 15.95 -3.97
N TYR A 127 -20.55 14.67 -3.95
CA TYR A 127 -19.69 13.49 -4.04
C TYR A 127 -20.18 12.56 -5.15
N ASP A 128 -19.26 11.77 -5.71
CA ASP A 128 -19.62 10.75 -6.70
C ASP A 128 -20.44 9.61 -6.09
N SER A 129 -21.18 8.90 -6.95
CA SER A 129 -22.03 7.76 -6.57
C SER A 129 -21.24 6.47 -6.34
N LEU A 130 -19.99 6.39 -6.80
CA LEU A 130 -19.10 5.24 -6.64
C LEU A 130 -17.91 5.62 -5.75
N PRO A 131 -17.47 4.74 -4.84
CA PRO A 131 -16.25 4.97 -4.07
C PRO A 131 -15.01 4.81 -4.95
N THR A 132 -13.96 5.58 -4.65
CA THR A 132 -12.62 5.39 -5.23
C THR A 132 -11.99 4.08 -4.71
N TYR A 133 -12.24 3.76 -3.43
CA TYR A 133 -11.82 2.51 -2.78
C TYR A 133 -12.72 2.22 -1.57
N THR A 134 -12.74 0.97 -1.13
CA THR A 134 -13.30 0.54 0.15
C THR A 134 -12.18 0.10 1.10
N VAL A 135 -12.48 0.04 2.39
CA VAL A 135 -11.51 -0.23 3.45
C VAL A 135 -12.13 -1.14 4.50
N CYS A 136 -11.36 -2.13 4.97
CA CYS A 136 -11.68 -2.89 6.16
C CYS A 136 -10.84 -2.38 7.33
N PHE A 137 -11.52 -1.77 8.30
CA PHE A 137 -10.90 -1.04 9.40
C PHE A 137 -11.33 -1.60 10.76
N ASP A 138 -10.36 -1.98 11.58
CA ASP A 138 -10.57 -2.43 12.96
C ASP A 138 -10.62 -1.20 13.91
N PRO A 139 -11.78 -0.89 14.53
CA PRO A 139 -11.91 0.26 15.44
C PRO A 139 -11.26 0.05 16.81
N THR A 140 -11.00 -1.20 17.20
CA THR A 140 -10.39 -1.60 18.47
C THR A 140 -8.86 -1.46 18.38
N LEU A 141 -8.25 -2.10 17.37
CA LEU A 141 -6.82 -2.04 17.07
C LEU A 141 -6.40 -0.72 16.41
N LYS A 142 -7.36 0.07 15.91
CA LYS A 142 -7.15 1.34 15.17
C LYS A 142 -6.32 1.14 13.90
N GLN A 143 -6.47 -0.03 13.31
CA GLN A 143 -5.67 -0.53 12.20
C GLN A 143 -6.54 -0.78 10.98
N THR A 144 -6.00 -0.44 9.82
CA THR A 144 -6.60 -0.86 8.55
C THR A 144 -6.02 -2.22 8.17
N LEU A 145 -6.89 -3.23 8.16
CA LEU A 145 -6.51 -4.59 7.74
C LEU A 145 -6.19 -4.59 6.25
N TYR A 146 -7.04 -3.96 5.43
CA TYR A 146 -6.82 -3.76 4.00
C TYR A 146 -7.68 -2.65 3.39
N SER A 147 -7.20 -2.06 2.29
CA SER A 147 -7.97 -1.24 1.33
C SER A 147 -8.15 -2.00 0.00
N VAL A 148 -9.26 -1.77 -0.70
CA VAL A 148 -9.59 -2.42 -1.98
C VAL A 148 -10.03 -1.37 -3.01
N GLY A 149 -9.45 -1.41 -4.21
CA GLY A 149 -9.84 -0.51 -5.30
C GLY A 149 -9.62 -1.11 -6.69
N LYS A 150 -9.92 -0.31 -7.71
CA LYS A 150 -9.70 -0.64 -9.13
C LYS A 150 -8.63 0.27 -9.72
N VAL A 151 -7.71 -0.31 -10.48
CA VAL A 151 -6.63 0.43 -11.17
C VAL A 151 -6.82 0.24 -12.68
N TYR A 152 -6.72 1.34 -13.43
CA TYR A 152 -7.11 1.43 -14.83
C TYR A 152 -5.92 1.79 -15.73
N GLY A 153 -5.86 1.22 -16.93
CA GLY A 153 -4.78 1.44 -17.92
C GLY A 153 -4.75 2.82 -18.55
N ASN A 154 -4.40 3.84 -17.77
CA ASN A 154 -4.01 5.17 -18.23
C ASN A 154 -2.93 5.84 -17.34
N GLY A 155 -2.18 5.07 -16.55
CA GLY A 155 -1.04 5.55 -15.74
C GLY A 155 -1.39 6.45 -14.55
N GLY A 156 -2.67 6.75 -14.34
CA GLY A 156 -3.11 7.80 -13.41
C GLY A 156 -2.89 9.22 -13.97
N LEU A 157 -3.52 10.22 -13.35
CA LEU A 157 -3.15 11.61 -13.62
C LEU A 157 -1.83 11.94 -12.90
N PRO A 158 -1.01 12.87 -13.44
CA PRO A 158 0.12 13.44 -12.69
C PRO A 158 -0.32 13.88 -11.28
N ARG A 159 0.51 13.66 -10.26
CA ARG A 159 0.11 13.78 -8.84
C ARG A 159 -0.28 15.22 -8.45
N VAL A 160 -1.55 15.59 -8.68
CA VAL A 160 -2.11 16.94 -8.47
C VAL A 160 -2.85 17.09 -7.14
N GLY A 161 -2.55 18.16 -6.39
CA GLY A 161 -3.23 18.46 -5.10
C GLY A 161 -2.72 17.70 -3.87
N ALA A 162 -3.32 18.02 -2.72
CA ALA A 162 -3.21 17.40 -1.38
C ALA A 162 -1.89 16.69 -1.02
N ARG A 163 -1.05 17.32 -0.17
CA ARG A 163 0.11 16.67 0.51
C ARG A 163 -0.16 16.29 1.97
N HIS A 164 -1.36 16.52 2.48
CA HIS A 164 -1.69 16.36 3.88
C HIS A 164 -2.76 15.29 4.04
N PHE A 165 -2.57 14.41 5.03
CA PHE A 165 -3.58 13.42 5.38
C PHE A 165 -4.66 14.03 6.27
N GLU A 166 -5.91 13.64 6.02
CA GLU A 166 -7.08 14.11 6.76
C GLU A 166 -7.49 13.10 7.84
N GLU A 167 -7.87 13.61 9.01
CA GLU A 167 -8.37 12.80 10.13
C GLU A 167 -9.90 12.85 10.12
N ALA A 168 -10.57 11.70 10.00
CA ALA A 168 -12.03 11.64 9.95
C ALA A 168 -12.67 11.75 11.35
N ARG A 169 -12.42 12.88 12.02
CA ARG A 169 -12.65 13.12 13.46
C ARG A 169 -14.11 13.02 13.94
N SER A 170 -15.10 12.92 13.05
CA SER A 170 -16.48 12.60 13.46
C SER A 170 -16.67 11.10 13.75
N LEU A 171 -15.93 10.23 13.04
CA LEU A 171 -15.98 8.77 13.18
C LEU A 171 -14.99 8.26 14.23
N PHE A 172 -13.88 8.99 14.45
CA PHE A 172 -12.73 8.49 15.19
C PHE A 172 -12.19 9.52 16.20
N ASP A 173 -12.33 9.23 17.49
CA ASP A 173 -11.75 10.02 18.58
C ASP A 173 -10.29 9.63 18.87
N PHE A 174 -9.44 9.69 17.85
CA PHE A 174 -7.99 9.57 18.03
C PHE A 174 -7.21 10.34 16.95
N LYS A 175 -5.99 10.75 17.31
CA LYS A 175 -5.22 11.77 16.59
C LYS A 175 -4.00 11.15 15.92
N TRP A 176 -4.20 10.49 14.77
CA TRP A 176 -3.11 9.94 13.94
C TRP A 176 -1.96 10.93 13.76
N LYS A 177 -2.28 12.20 13.45
CA LYS A 177 -1.29 13.25 13.18
C LYS A 177 -0.39 13.52 14.39
N ASP A 178 -0.94 13.47 15.60
CA ASP A 178 -0.15 13.63 16.82
C ASP A 178 0.72 12.40 17.11
N MET A 179 0.27 11.18 16.77
CA MET A 179 1.08 9.96 16.87
C MET A 179 2.26 10.00 15.89
N TYR A 180 2.01 10.18 14.60
CA TYR A 180 3.08 10.32 13.59
C TYR A 180 4.04 11.48 13.89
N LYS A 181 3.57 12.60 14.48
CA LYS A 181 4.42 13.73 14.89
C LYS A 181 5.30 13.41 16.11
N ASN A 182 4.78 12.68 17.09
CA ASN A 182 5.48 12.40 18.36
C ASN A 182 6.28 11.08 18.36
N GLN A 183 6.15 10.26 17.30
CA GLN A 183 6.67 8.90 17.21
C GLN A 183 8.10 8.72 17.75
N ARG A 184 9.06 9.58 17.35
CA ARG A 184 10.49 9.39 17.66
C ARG A 184 10.79 9.30 19.16
N ARG A 185 10.08 10.10 19.97
CA ARG A 185 10.17 10.01 21.43
C ARG A 185 9.65 8.67 21.95
N LYS A 186 8.51 8.20 21.44
CA LYS A 186 7.89 6.94 21.88
C LYS A 186 8.61 5.70 21.40
N LEU A 187 9.17 5.71 20.20
CA LEU A 187 10.07 4.67 19.72
C LEU A 187 11.30 4.57 20.64
N LYS A 188 11.90 5.70 21.05
CA LYS A 188 13.02 5.71 22.01
C LYS A 188 12.61 5.21 23.40
N ASP A 189 11.44 5.58 23.89
CA ASP A 189 10.88 5.06 25.15
C ASP A 189 10.65 3.52 25.05
N SER A 190 10.29 2.98 23.88
CA SER A 190 9.97 1.56 23.67
C SER A 190 11.20 0.66 23.49
N VAL A 191 12.16 1.02 22.63
CA VAL A 191 13.34 0.15 22.31
C VAL A 191 14.61 0.52 23.09
N GLY A 192 14.60 1.57 23.91
CA GLY A 192 15.79 2.02 24.63
C GLY A 192 16.69 2.91 23.75
N ALA A 193 17.79 3.40 24.32
CA ALA A 193 18.59 4.44 23.68
C ALA A 193 19.52 3.91 22.58
N THR A 194 20.04 2.69 22.74
CA THR A 194 21.03 2.06 21.85
C THR A 194 20.34 1.52 20.61
N ASN A 195 19.30 0.72 20.77
CA ASN A 195 18.51 0.19 19.67
C ASN A 195 17.67 1.28 18.98
N TYR A 196 17.27 2.36 19.66
CA TYR A 196 16.70 3.52 18.96
C TYR A 196 17.70 4.16 18.00
N ALA A 197 18.97 4.30 18.38
CA ALA A 197 19.99 4.84 17.48
C ALA A 197 20.27 3.90 16.28
N ARG A 198 20.09 2.58 16.45
CA ARG A 198 20.19 1.57 15.37
C ARG A 198 18.99 1.60 14.41
N PHE A 199 17.77 1.63 14.95
CA PHE A 199 16.52 1.44 14.18
C PHE A 199 15.87 2.74 13.69
N PHE A 200 16.15 3.85 14.38
CA PHE A 200 15.60 5.17 14.06
C PHE A 200 16.67 6.28 14.05
N PRO A 201 17.75 6.18 13.23
CA PRO A 201 18.67 7.30 12.94
C PRO A 201 17.93 8.59 12.58
N GLU A 202 18.61 9.74 12.69
CA GLU A 202 17.96 11.07 12.61
C GLU A 202 17.36 11.40 11.23
N GLU A 203 17.87 10.77 10.17
CA GLU A 203 17.40 10.95 8.80
C GLU A 203 15.93 10.55 8.66
N GLN A 204 15.15 11.38 7.95
CA GLN A 204 13.69 11.23 7.88
C GLN A 204 13.23 9.93 7.20
N GLN A 205 14.10 9.27 6.44
CA GLN A 205 13.79 7.97 5.81
C GLN A 205 13.64 6.82 6.82
N TYR A 206 14.23 6.92 8.02
CA TYR A 206 14.07 5.89 9.05
C TYR A 206 12.84 6.13 9.95
N ALA A 207 12.21 7.32 9.90
CA ALA A 207 10.93 7.54 10.57
C ALA A 207 9.80 6.79 9.87
N TYR A 208 8.75 6.41 10.62
CA TYR A 208 7.52 5.89 10.03
C TYR A 208 6.78 7.00 9.30
N SER A 209 6.58 6.76 8.02
CA SER A 209 5.71 7.49 7.12
C SER A 209 4.33 6.85 7.08
N CYS A 210 3.35 7.60 6.58
CA CYS A 210 2.05 7.06 6.21
C CYS A 210 2.20 6.23 4.90
N GLY A 211 2.43 4.92 5.03
CA GLY A 211 2.43 3.99 3.90
C GLY A 211 1.02 3.83 3.37
N HIS A 212 0.76 4.20 2.10
CA HIS A 212 -0.58 4.07 1.52
C HIS A 212 -0.93 2.60 1.30
N LEU A 213 -2.20 2.27 1.56
CA LEU A 213 -2.78 0.98 1.22
C LEU A 213 -3.38 1.05 -0.20
N PHE A 214 -4.46 1.81 -0.42
CA PHE A 214 -4.83 2.18 -1.78
C PHE A 214 -3.99 3.38 -2.23
N ALA A 215 -3.04 3.15 -3.14
CA ALA A 215 -2.00 4.12 -3.45
C ALA A 215 -2.55 5.29 -4.28
N ARG A 216 -2.16 6.51 -3.92
CA ARG A 216 -2.58 7.70 -4.66
C ARG A 216 -2.21 7.67 -6.15
N GLY A 217 -1.11 7.01 -6.51
CA GLY A 217 -0.70 6.87 -7.91
C GLY A 217 -1.69 6.06 -8.75
N ASP A 218 -2.46 5.17 -8.12
CA ASP A 218 -3.34 4.21 -8.79
C ASP A 218 -4.66 4.86 -9.26
N VAL A 219 -4.84 6.17 -9.02
CA VAL A 219 -6.08 6.90 -9.24
C VAL A 219 -5.94 7.96 -10.34
N ASN A 220 -6.85 7.88 -11.31
CA ASN A 220 -6.82 8.68 -12.54
C ASN A 220 -7.76 9.90 -12.55
N THR A 221 -8.25 10.33 -11.38
CA THR A 221 -8.94 11.62 -11.21
C THR A 221 -8.31 12.43 -10.07
N ARG A 222 -8.26 13.76 -10.22
CA ARG A 222 -7.70 14.67 -9.20
C ARG A 222 -8.43 14.54 -7.86
N VAL A 223 -9.74 14.40 -7.92
CA VAL A 223 -10.61 14.23 -6.75
C VAL A 223 -10.50 12.84 -6.10
N GLY A 224 -10.29 11.78 -6.89
CA GLY A 224 -9.97 10.46 -6.36
C GLY A 224 -8.59 10.40 -5.70
N GLN A 225 -7.59 11.11 -6.25
CA GLN A 225 -6.29 11.29 -5.62
C GLN A 225 -6.34 12.11 -4.32
N ALA A 226 -7.37 12.94 -4.13
CA ALA A 226 -7.64 13.55 -2.83
C ALA A 226 -8.26 12.53 -1.88
N ALA A 227 -9.20 11.70 -2.34
CA ALA A 227 -9.87 10.69 -1.52
C ALA A 227 -8.92 9.65 -0.90
N THR A 228 -7.78 9.33 -1.53
CA THR A 228 -6.77 8.42 -0.93
C THR A 228 -6.05 9.00 0.30
N MET A 229 -6.19 10.30 0.57
CA MET A 229 -5.45 11.03 1.62
C MET A 229 -6.09 10.94 3.03
N PHE A 230 -7.00 10.01 3.29
CA PHE A 230 -7.48 9.78 4.66
C PHE A 230 -6.48 8.96 5.48
N HIS A 231 -6.32 9.27 6.77
CA HIS A 231 -5.44 8.50 7.68
C HIS A 231 -5.90 7.04 7.92
N LEU A 232 -7.11 6.67 7.52
CA LEU A 232 -7.57 5.27 7.51
C LEU A 232 -7.10 4.48 6.27
N ASN A 233 -6.52 5.14 5.26
CA ASN A 233 -5.98 4.48 4.07
C ASN A 233 -4.46 4.24 4.19
N VAL A 234 -3.92 4.30 5.41
CA VAL A 234 -2.47 4.19 5.65
C VAL A 234 -2.15 3.36 6.89
N ALA A 235 -0.95 2.79 6.91
CA ALA A 235 -0.34 2.19 8.08
C ALA A 235 1.12 2.67 8.26
N PRO A 236 1.74 2.51 9.45
CA PRO A 236 3.12 2.91 9.68
C PRO A 236 4.11 2.11 8.81
N GLN A 237 4.80 2.78 7.88
CA GLN A 237 5.85 2.17 7.05
C GLN A 237 7.12 3.02 7.14
N GLN A 238 8.29 2.44 7.47
CA GLN A 238 9.52 3.23 7.50
C GLN A 238 9.78 3.84 6.11
N GLY A 239 10.12 5.14 6.07
CA GLY A 239 10.16 5.92 4.83
C GLY A 239 11.07 5.33 3.74
N ILE A 240 12.16 4.67 4.13
CA ILE A 240 13.11 3.99 3.25
C ILE A 240 12.51 2.76 2.55
N LEU A 241 11.55 2.08 3.18
CA LEU A 241 10.83 0.93 2.63
C LEU A 241 9.72 1.38 1.67
N ASN A 242 8.96 2.40 2.09
CA ASN A 242 7.90 3.06 1.33
C ASN A 242 8.45 3.68 0.04
N ALA A 243 9.57 4.41 0.14
CA ALA A 243 10.23 5.03 -1.02
C ALA A 243 11.15 4.07 -1.80
N GLY A 244 11.50 2.92 -1.22
CA GLY A 244 12.31 1.85 -1.81
C GLY A 244 11.47 0.87 -2.63
N ASN A 245 11.56 -0.42 -2.30
CA ASN A 245 10.97 -1.49 -3.10
C ASN A 245 9.44 -1.38 -3.22
N TRP A 246 8.74 -0.83 -2.22
CA TRP A 246 7.28 -0.69 -2.26
C TRP A 246 6.82 0.24 -3.39
N LYS A 247 7.53 1.36 -3.58
CA LYS A 247 7.31 2.30 -4.68
C LYS A 247 7.59 1.67 -6.06
N ILE A 248 8.52 0.71 -6.14
CA ILE A 248 8.78 -0.03 -7.39
C ILE A 248 7.60 -0.93 -7.71
N ILE A 249 7.14 -1.74 -6.75
CA ILE A 249 5.94 -2.58 -6.89
C ILE A 249 4.71 -1.75 -7.28
N GLU A 250 4.51 -0.58 -6.65
CA GLU A 250 3.44 0.33 -7.04
C GLU A 250 3.57 0.86 -8.48
N ASN A 251 4.78 1.08 -8.99
CA ASN A 251 4.98 1.49 -10.39
C ASN A 251 4.70 0.33 -11.33
N ASP A 252 5.28 -0.85 -11.09
CA ASP A 252 5.07 -2.07 -11.89
C ASP A 252 3.57 -2.38 -12.07
N VAL A 253 2.78 -2.22 -11.00
CA VAL A 253 1.31 -2.38 -11.01
C VAL A 253 0.58 -1.40 -11.94
N ARG A 254 1.10 -0.18 -12.10
CA ARG A 254 0.54 0.85 -13.00
C ARG A 254 1.02 0.67 -14.43
N ASP A 255 2.27 0.29 -14.61
CA ASP A 255 2.91 0.11 -15.91
C ASP A 255 2.43 -1.17 -16.62
N PHE A 256 2.12 -2.25 -15.86
CA PHE A 256 1.48 -3.47 -16.36
C PHE A 256 0.19 -3.22 -17.16
N LEU A 257 -0.62 -2.25 -16.73
CA LEU A 257 -1.94 -2.00 -17.30
C LEU A 257 -1.91 -1.39 -18.72
N GLY A 258 -0.78 -0.81 -19.13
CA GLY A 258 -0.57 -0.21 -20.45
C GLY A 258 -1.52 0.95 -20.79
N PRO A 259 -1.50 1.44 -22.05
CA PRO A 259 -2.40 2.51 -22.50
C PRO A 259 -3.81 2.06 -22.88
N ASN A 260 -4.12 0.75 -22.87
CA ASN A 260 -5.40 0.21 -23.36
C ASN A 260 -5.80 -1.09 -22.64
N THR A 261 -7.06 -1.14 -22.16
CA THR A 261 -7.86 -2.33 -21.80
C THR A 261 -7.51 -3.14 -20.54
N GLY A 262 -6.43 -2.86 -19.81
CA GLY A 262 -6.21 -3.48 -18.49
C GLY A 262 -7.20 -3.00 -17.42
N LEU A 263 -7.67 -3.92 -16.56
CA LEU A 263 -8.43 -3.60 -15.34
C LEU A 263 -8.02 -4.51 -14.17
N LEU A 264 -7.19 -3.96 -13.28
CA LEU A 264 -6.81 -4.61 -12.03
C LEU A 264 -7.85 -4.33 -10.94
N LYS A 265 -8.13 -5.34 -10.11
CA LYS A 265 -8.62 -5.12 -8.74
C LYS A 265 -7.44 -5.34 -7.79
N VAL A 266 -7.12 -4.33 -6.99
CA VAL A 266 -6.00 -4.37 -6.05
C VAL A 266 -6.55 -4.35 -4.63
N TRP A 267 -6.14 -5.33 -3.84
CA TRP A 267 -6.23 -5.26 -2.39
C TRP A 267 -4.83 -4.92 -1.86
N THR A 268 -4.74 -4.10 -0.83
CA THR A 268 -3.47 -3.81 -0.17
C THR A 268 -3.72 -3.67 1.31
N GLY A 269 -2.94 -4.36 2.12
CA GLY A 269 -3.18 -4.46 3.55
C GLY A 269 -1.91 -4.70 4.34
N THR A 270 -2.14 -5.04 5.60
CA THR A 270 -1.09 -5.28 6.59
C THR A 270 -1.24 -6.66 7.19
N PHE A 271 -0.19 -7.20 7.82
CA PHE A 271 -0.25 -8.44 8.60
C PHE A 271 0.82 -8.46 9.70
N GLY A 272 0.51 -9.09 10.83
CA GLY A 272 1.38 -9.19 12.01
C GLY A 272 1.66 -7.84 12.69
N LEU A 273 2.17 -7.90 13.92
CA LEU A 273 2.65 -6.75 14.69
C LEU A 273 4.18 -6.73 14.65
N LEU A 274 4.80 -5.61 14.27
CA LEU A 274 6.26 -5.53 14.25
C LEU A 274 6.77 -5.55 15.70
N GLN A 275 7.78 -6.39 15.94
CA GLN A 275 8.57 -6.39 17.16
C GLN A 275 10.00 -5.97 16.85
N LEU A 276 10.63 -5.28 17.79
CA LEU A 276 12.06 -4.95 17.76
C LEU A 276 12.68 -5.26 19.14
N PRO A 277 13.98 -5.59 19.24
CA PRO A 277 14.62 -5.75 20.53
C PRO A 277 14.79 -4.39 21.23
N HIS A 278 14.48 -4.35 22.53
CA HIS A 278 14.87 -3.27 23.43
C HIS A 278 16.33 -3.46 23.92
N ASP A 279 16.95 -2.42 24.48
CA ASP A 279 18.35 -2.40 24.95
C ASP A 279 18.74 -3.53 25.95
N ASP A 280 17.77 -4.14 26.64
CA ASP A 280 17.94 -5.30 27.55
C ASP A 280 17.77 -6.67 26.87
N GLY A 281 17.52 -6.70 25.56
CA GLY A 281 17.38 -7.91 24.75
C GLY A 281 15.96 -8.50 24.64
N ARG A 282 14.97 -7.98 25.38
CA ARG A 282 13.56 -8.43 25.19
C ARG A 282 12.98 -7.83 23.90
N LEU A 283 12.13 -8.60 23.20
CA LEU A 283 11.32 -8.04 22.12
C LEU A 283 10.25 -7.10 22.68
N VAL A 284 9.92 -6.06 21.93
CA VAL A 284 8.84 -5.11 22.23
C VAL A 284 7.98 -4.86 21.00
N ASP A 285 6.66 -4.88 21.21
CA ASP A 285 5.68 -4.53 20.18
C ASP A 285 5.76 -3.05 19.81
N MET A 286 5.73 -2.76 18.51
CA MET A 286 5.95 -1.42 17.98
C MET A 286 4.64 -0.67 17.71
N TYR A 287 4.51 0.50 18.33
CA TYR A 287 3.36 1.41 18.17
C TYR A 287 3.82 2.86 18.02
N LEU A 288 3.05 3.69 17.29
CA LEU A 288 3.34 5.14 17.13
C LEU A 288 2.81 6.04 18.27
N GLY A 289 2.22 5.47 19.32
CA GLY A 289 1.54 6.19 20.40
C GLY A 289 1.65 5.49 21.75
N GLN A 290 0.95 6.00 22.77
CA GLN A 290 0.89 5.39 24.11
C GLN A 290 -0.45 5.69 24.79
N GLY A 291 -0.98 4.70 25.51
CA GLY A 291 -2.23 4.78 26.27
C GLY A 291 -3.48 4.63 25.41
N VAL A 292 -4.58 4.18 26.01
CA VAL A 292 -5.91 4.20 25.39
C VAL A 292 -6.43 5.65 25.38
N PRO A 293 -7.01 6.17 24.27
CA PRO A 293 -7.37 5.50 23.01
C PRO A 293 -6.36 5.72 21.87
N GLY A 294 -5.07 5.93 22.16
CA GLY A 294 -4.06 6.46 21.24
C GLY A 294 -2.80 5.58 21.04
N THR A 295 -2.99 4.36 20.53
CA THR A 295 -1.93 3.56 19.89
C THR A 295 -2.33 3.27 18.44
N ILE A 296 -1.34 3.25 17.54
CA ILE A 296 -1.48 2.70 16.17
C ILE A 296 -0.39 1.64 16.05
N PRO A 297 -0.73 0.37 15.75
CA PRO A 297 0.25 -0.69 15.58
C PRO A 297 1.11 -0.45 14.34
N VAL A 298 2.40 -0.73 14.46
CA VAL A 298 3.29 -0.86 13.31
C VAL A 298 3.16 -2.29 12.79
N PRO A 299 2.72 -2.52 11.54
CA PRO A 299 2.54 -3.87 11.02
C PRO A 299 3.90 -4.54 10.75
N LYS A 300 3.97 -5.87 10.89
CA LYS A 300 5.19 -6.63 10.55
C LYS A 300 5.38 -6.75 9.02
N PHE A 301 4.27 -6.83 8.29
CA PHE A 301 4.23 -6.92 6.83
C PHE A 301 3.29 -5.90 6.20
N PHE A 302 3.66 -5.41 5.01
CA PHE A 302 2.72 -4.90 4.02
C PHE A 302 2.51 -5.96 2.94
N TRP A 303 1.30 -6.09 2.42
CA TRP A 303 0.99 -7.01 1.32
C TRP A 303 0.05 -6.36 0.29
N LYS A 304 0.17 -6.78 -0.97
CA LYS A 304 -0.63 -6.29 -2.11
C LYS A 304 -1.02 -7.45 -3.01
N LEU A 305 -2.31 -7.82 -3.03
CA LEU A 305 -2.85 -8.69 -4.08
C LEU A 305 -3.11 -7.86 -5.33
N VAL A 306 -2.51 -8.27 -6.43
CA VAL A 306 -2.75 -7.75 -7.77
C VAL A 306 -3.53 -8.80 -8.55
N TYR A 307 -4.82 -8.55 -8.78
CA TYR A 307 -5.72 -9.44 -9.50
C TYR A 307 -6.15 -8.83 -10.84
N ASP A 308 -5.78 -9.49 -11.93
CA ASP A 308 -6.22 -9.12 -13.27
C ASP A 308 -7.59 -9.72 -13.57
N ILE A 309 -8.61 -8.86 -13.66
CA ILE A 309 -10.00 -9.32 -13.79
C ILE A 309 -10.24 -10.08 -15.12
N PRO A 310 -9.74 -9.62 -16.29
CA PRO A 310 -9.89 -10.33 -17.56
C PRO A 310 -9.27 -11.74 -17.61
N SER A 311 -8.03 -11.93 -17.13
CA SER A 311 -7.36 -13.24 -17.17
C SER A 311 -7.60 -14.11 -15.94
N THR A 312 -8.22 -13.58 -14.89
CA THR A 312 -8.43 -14.22 -13.58
C THR A 312 -7.14 -14.65 -12.86
N LYS A 313 -6.01 -14.03 -13.23
CA LYS A 313 -4.69 -14.25 -12.61
C LYS A 313 -4.49 -13.35 -11.39
N GLY A 314 -3.88 -13.92 -10.33
CA GLY A 314 -3.54 -13.20 -9.11
C GLY A 314 -2.14 -13.53 -8.59
N VAL A 315 -1.50 -12.54 -7.94
CA VAL A 315 -0.28 -12.73 -7.14
C VAL A 315 -0.30 -11.79 -5.94
N VAL A 316 0.19 -12.25 -4.78
CA VAL A 316 0.34 -11.42 -3.57
C VAL A 316 1.80 -11.05 -3.39
N ILE A 317 2.14 -9.77 -3.58
CA ILE A 317 3.45 -9.24 -3.25
C ILE A 317 3.47 -8.86 -1.77
N ILE A 318 4.54 -9.21 -1.05
CA ILE A 318 4.69 -9.00 0.38
C ILE A 318 6.03 -8.33 0.67
N GLN A 319 6.03 -7.29 1.52
CA GLN A 319 7.22 -6.60 2.00
C GLN A 319 7.34 -6.72 3.53
N PHE A 320 8.54 -7.01 4.03
CA PHE A 320 8.88 -6.95 5.45
C PHE A 320 9.08 -5.49 5.91
N ASN A 321 8.37 -5.05 6.95
CA ASN A 321 8.37 -3.66 7.42
C ASN A 321 9.54 -3.34 8.37
N ASN A 322 10.73 -3.92 8.13
CA ASN A 322 11.90 -3.75 8.97
C ASN A 322 13.20 -3.71 8.10
N PRO A 323 13.83 -2.53 7.91
CA PRO A 323 15.07 -2.38 7.15
C PRO A 323 16.33 -2.87 7.89
N HIS A 324 16.19 -3.26 9.16
CA HIS A 324 17.30 -3.59 10.07
C HIS A 324 17.30 -5.07 10.49
N ALA A 325 16.43 -5.87 9.88
CA ALA A 325 16.33 -7.31 10.05
C ALA A 325 17.53 -8.03 9.44
N THR A 326 17.79 -9.23 9.95
CA THR A 326 18.77 -10.17 9.41
C THR A 326 18.10 -11.19 8.48
N PRO A 327 18.86 -11.83 7.57
CA PRO A 327 18.34 -12.95 6.78
C PRO A 327 17.82 -14.12 7.63
N ALA A 328 18.32 -14.29 8.86
CA ALA A 328 17.88 -15.33 9.78
C ALA A 328 16.49 -15.03 10.38
N GLU A 329 16.26 -13.79 10.84
CA GLU A 329 14.93 -13.33 11.30
C GLU A 329 13.91 -13.43 10.16
N ILE A 330 14.27 -12.98 8.95
CA ILE A 330 13.40 -13.06 7.76
C ILE A 330 13.06 -14.52 7.41
N ALA A 331 14.02 -15.45 7.42
CA ALA A 331 13.79 -16.85 7.08
C ALA A 331 12.77 -17.53 8.04
N VAL A 332 12.78 -17.15 9.32
CA VAL A 332 11.85 -17.66 10.34
C VAL A 332 10.50 -16.94 10.27
N GLU A 333 10.50 -15.61 10.29
CA GLU A 333 9.29 -14.81 10.51
C GLU A 333 8.43 -14.58 9.26
N ARG A 334 8.99 -14.72 8.05
CA ARG A 334 8.24 -14.49 6.79
C ARG A 334 6.94 -15.30 6.71
N ILE A 335 5.97 -14.81 5.94
CA ILE A 335 4.82 -15.60 5.50
C ILE A 335 5.38 -16.75 4.65
N GLN A 336 5.21 -17.99 5.13
CA GLN A 336 5.89 -19.17 4.61
C GLN A 336 5.21 -19.71 3.35
N CYS A 337 5.46 -19.03 2.22
CA CYS A 337 5.02 -19.43 0.88
C CYS A 337 6.22 -19.71 -0.05
N THR A 338 5.92 -20.21 -1.24
CA THR A 338 6.87 -20.33 -2.36
C THR A 338 7.05 -18.95 -3.01
N ASP A 339 8.27 -18.38 -3.04
CA ASP A 339 8.47 -17.14 -3.84
C ASP A 339 8.27 -17.45 -5.32
N MET A 340 7.42 -16.65 -5.96
CA MET A 340 7.10 -16.76 -7.37
C MET A 340 7.26 -15.44 -8.14
N CYS A 341 7.94 -14.42 -7.60
CA CYS A 341 8.07 -13.13 -8.28
C CYS A 341 8.66 -13.25 -9.70
N ASP A 342 9.64 -14.14 -9.91
CA ASP A 342 10.26 -14.34 -11.24
C ASP A 342 9.35 -15.08 -12.24
N ARG A 343 8.14 -15.47 -11.84
CA ARG A 343 7.07 -15.95 -12.73
C ARG A 343 6.08 -14.86 -13.12
N VAL A 344 6.17 -13.67 -12.52
CA VAL A 344 5.28 -12.52 -12.77
C VAL A 344 5.92 -11.62 -13.83
N PRO A 345 5.54 -11.73 -15.12
CA PRO A 345 6.32 -11.14 -16.23
C PRO A 345 6.22 -9.61 -16.32
N TRP A 346 5.40 -8.97 -15.48
CA TRP A 346 5.23 -7.51 -15.42
C TRP A 346 5.94 -6.87 -14.23
N LEU A 347 6.50 -7.65 -13.29
CA LEU A 347 7.36 -7.10 -12.24
C LEU A 347 8.74 -6.78 -12.84
N THR A 348 9.21 -5.55 -12.64
CA THR A 348 10.55 -5.10 -13.07
C THR A 348 11.59 -5.23 -11.97
N ILE A 349 11.15 -5.42 -10.71
CA ILE A 349 12.02 -5.57 -9.55
C ILE A 349 12.82 -6.89 -9.58
N THR A 350 14.11 -6.76 -9.84
CA THR A 350 15.06 -7.89 -9.90
C THR A 350 15.28 -8.53 -8.53
N GLN A 351 15.66 -9.82 -8.50
CA GLN A 351 15.93 -10.51 -7.23
C GLN A 351 16.93 -9.77 -6.32
N PRO A 352 18.08 -9.23 -6.79
CA PRO A 352 18.98 -8.46 -5.93
C PRO A 352 18.38 -7.16 -5.35
N GLN A 353 17.35 -6.59 -5.98
CA GLN A 353 16.57 -5.50 -5.38
C GLN A 353 15.58 -6.04 -4.35
N ARG A 354 14.87 -7.14 -4.66
CA ARG A 354 13.93 -7.83 -3.76
C ARG A 354 14.59 -8.27 -2.45
N ASP A 355 15.79 -8.83 -2.53
CA ASP A 355 16.58 -9.30 -1.39
C ASP A 355 17.24 -8.16 -0.57
N ASN A 356 17.19 -6.91 -1.06
CA ASN A 356 17.74 -5.75 -0.35
C ASN A 356 16.84 -5.33 0.83
N ILE A 357 17.13 -5.90 2.01
CA ILE A 357 16.43 -5.66 3.27
C ILE A 357 16.29 -4.15 3.58
N LEU A 358 17.34 -3.35 3.35
CA LEU A 358 17.35 -1.91 3.65
C LEU A 358 16.30 -1.12 2.84
N HIS A 359 15.97 -1.57 1.63
CA HIS A 359 14.91 -1.00 0.78
C HIS A 359 13.58 -1.78 0.89
N GLY A 360 13.53 -2.80 1.75
CA GLY A 360 12.39 -3.64 2.07
C GLY A 360 12.45 -4.99 1.38
N TYR A 361 12.85 -6.01 2.13
CA TYR A 361 12.81 -7.40 1.67
C TYR A 361 11.42 -7.74 1.13
N THR A 362 11.34 -8.13 -0.15
CA THR A 362 10.08 -8.24 -0.90
C THR A 362 10.02 -9.55 -1.68
N TYR A 363 8.91 -10.29 -1.59
CA TYR A 363 8.71 -11.58 -2.25
C TYR A 363 7.24 -11.75 -2.65
N CYS A 364 6.94 -12.74 -3.48
CA CYS A 364 5.60 -12.94 -4.04
C CYS A 364 5.07 -14.33 -3.66
N CYS A 365 3.97 -14.39 -2.92
CA CYS A 365 3.26 -15.63 -2.64
C CYS A 365 2.16 -15.90 -3.67
N ASN A 366 1.77 -17.18 -3.78
CA ASN A 366 0.47 -17.49 -4.33
C ASN A 366 -0.68 -16.98 -3.42
N VAL A 367 -1.84 -16.71 -4.03
CA VAL A 367 -3.02 -16.20 -3.33
C VAL A 367 -3.59 -17.24 -2.34
N ASP A 368 -3.56 -18.53 -2.68
CA ASP A 368 -4.08 -19.58 -1.78
C ASP A 368 -3.11 -19.89 -0.63
N GLU A 369 -1.81 -19.96 -0.89
CA GLU A 369 -0.77 -20.03 0.17
C GLU A 369 -0.92 -18.85 1.14
N PHE A 370 -1.06 -17.63 0.62
CA PHE A 370 -1.26 -16.43 1.42
C PHE A 370 -2.55 -16.48 2.24
N LYS A 371 -3.68 -16.85 1.62
CA LYS A 371 -5.00 -16.91 2.28
C LYS A 371 -5.03 -17.93 3.42
N GLN A 372 -4.34 -19.05 3.28
CA GLN A 372 -4.21 -20.07 4.33
C GLN A 372 -3.43 -19.59 5.57
N ILE A 373 -2.47 -18.67 5.39
CA ILE A 373 -1.61 -18.17 6.48
C ILE A 373 -2.18 -16.91 7.12
N VAL A 374 -2.66 -15.95 6.32
CA VAL A 374 -3.13 -14.64 6.80
C VAL A 374 -4.60 -14.67 7.24
N GLY A 375 -5.41 -15.58 6.69
CA GLY A 375 -6.82 -15.77 7.07
C GLY A 375 -7.79 -14.70 6.56
N TYR A 376 -7.31 -13.50 6.22
CA TYR A 376 -8.10 -12.42 5.61
C TYR A 376 -7.41 -11.83 4.35
N PRO A 377 -8.15 -11.14 3.46
CA PRO A 377 -9.61 -11.07 3.37
C PRO A 377 -10.28 -12.44 3.15
N SER A 378 -11.39 -12.67 3.83
CA SER A 378 -12.33 -13.77 3.57
C SER A 378 -12.80 -13.74 2.10
N GLU A 379 -13.11 -12.56 1.58
CA GLU A 379 -13.50 -12.28 0.19
C GLU A 379 -12.35 -12.28 -0.84
N LEU A 380 -11.15 -12.78 -0.53
CA LEU A 380 -10.10 -12.93 -1.55
C LEU A 380 -10.61 -13.84 -2.70
N PRO A 381 -10.41 -13.44 -3.97
CA PRO A 381 -11.02 -14.08 -5.13
C PRO A 381 -10.45 -15.48 -5.36
N ALA A 382 -11.29 -16.40 -5.84
CA ALA A 382 -10.82 -17.68 -6.34
C ALA A 382 -10.02 -17.46 -7.63
N ILE A 383 -8.77 -17.93 -7.64
CA ILE A 383 -7.84 -17.80 -8.77
C ILE A 383 -7.96 -19.04 -9.66
N ILE A 384 -8.16 -18.87 -10.97
CA ILE A 384 -8.24 -19.99 -11.92
C ILE A 384 -6.85 -20.39 -12.44
N THR A 385 -5.93 -19.43 -12.52
CA THR A 385 -4.54 -19.68 -12.93
C THR A 385 -3.63 -18.67 -12.26
N ASN A 386 -2.48 -19.14 -11.76
CA ASN A 386 -1.48 -18.24 -11.18
C ASN A 386 -0.66 -17.57 -12.29
N TYR A 387 0.27 -16.68 -11.92
CA TYR A 387 1.28 -16.19 -12.87
C TYR A 387 2.30 -17.30 -13.19
#